data_AF-A0A5P3ANR8-F1
#
_entry.id   AF-A0A5P3ANR8-F1
#
_cell.length_a   1.000
_cell.length_b   1.000
_cell.length_c   1.000
_cell.angle_alpha   90.00
_cell.angle_beta   90.00
_cell.angle_gamma   90.00
#
_symmetry.space_group_name_H-M   'P 1'
#
loop_
_entity.id
_entity.type
_entity.pdbx_description
1 polymer ?
#
loop_
_entity_poly.entity_id
_entity_poly.type
_entity_poly.pdbx_seq_one_letter_code
_entity_poly.pdbx_strand_id
1 'polypeptide(L)'
;MSENPEASITQAQRQAYLDRYGLTPAEAGHEMLLQMIEDHFAEGLETKVEPFPETDREFGALLDELRPLSADQLREKLVISGWLLQPYGEDEMRCQECMYYLVHKRWCDLPELDLPAKPEWWCRLWRI
;
A
#
# COMPACT_ATOMS: atom_id res chain seq x y z
N MET A 1 -19.92 -4.51 21.42
CA MET A 1 -18.52 -4.41 20.97
C MET A 1 -18.50 -5.05 19.60
N SER A 2 -18.73 -4.25 18.56
CA SER A 2 -18.92 -4.75 17.21
C SER A 2 -17.55 -5.02 16.59
N GLU A 3 -17.09 -6.26 16.72
CA GLU A 3 -16.01 -6.77 15.89
C GLU A 3 -16.58 -6.89 14.47
N ASN A 4 -16.22 -5.98 13.57
CA ASN A 4 -16.54 -6.07 12.14
C ASN A 4 -15.70 -7.23 11.55
N PRO A 5 -16.28 -8.39 11.21
CA PRO A 5 -15.48 -9.56 10.83
C PRO A 5 -15.06 -9.57 9.35
N GLU A 6 -15.60 -8.68 8.52
CA GLU A 6 -15.66 -8.95 7.07
C GLU A 6 -14.54 -8.32 6.22
N ALA A 7 -13.59 -7.63 6.83
CA ALA A 7 -12.45 -7.02 6.12
C ALA A 7 -11.11 -7.52 6.65
N SER A 8 -11.01 -8.73 7.18
CA SER A 8 -9.74 -9.26 7.70
C SER A 8 -9.17 -10.31 6.76
N ILE A 9 -7.84 -10.36 6.64
CA ILE A 9 -7.14 -11.43 5.93
C ILE A 9 -7.56 -12.81 6.46
N THR A 10 -7.49 -13.84 5.63
CA THR A 10 -7.83 -15.20 6.07
C THR A 10 -6.97 -15.63 7.26
N GLN A 11 -7.49 -16.54 8.09
CA GLN A 11 -6.76 -17.04 9.25
C GLN A 11 -5.39 -17.62 8.87
N ALA A 12 -5.26 -18.24 7.69
CA ALA A 12 -4.00 -18.76 7.18
C ALA A 12 -3.00 -17.65 6.82
N GLN A 13 -3.46 -16.58 6.17
CA GLN A 13 -2.61 -15.41 5.86
C GLN A 13 -2.17 -14.71 7.14
N ARG A 14 -3.09 -14.53 8.09
CA ARG A 14 -2.78 -13.94 9.39
C ARG A 14 -1.71 -14.75 10.11
N GLN A 15 -1.88 -16.07 10.15
CA GLN A 15 -0.92 -16.98 10.77
C GLN A 15 0.45 -16.90 10.07
N ALA A 16 0.49 -16.80 8.75
CA ALA A 16 1.76 -16.63 8.01
C ALA A 16 2.49 -15.32 8.39
N TYR A 17 1.78 -14.21 8.58
CA TYR A 17 2.40 -12.97 9.09
C TYR A 17 2.91 -13.14 10.53
N LEU A 18 2.11 -13.78 11.40
CA LEU A 18 2.52 -14.05 12.78
C LEU A 18 3.73 -14.99 12.87
N ASP A 19 3.79 -16.03 12.05
CA ASP A 19 4.91 -16.98 12.04
C ASP A 19 6.21 -16.33 11.52
N ARG A 20 6.08 -15.40 10.56
CA ARG A 20 7.23 -14.75 9.93
C ARG A 20 7.74 -13.53 10.71
N TYR A 21 6.83 -12.65 11.13
CA TYR A 21 7.15 -11.35 11.72
C TYR A 21 6.75 -11.24 13.20
N GLY A 22 6.00 -12.21 13.74
CA GLY A 22 5.49 -12.18 15.11
C GLY A 22 4.23 -11.32 15.32
N LEU A 23 3.80 -10.57 14.30
CA LEU A 23 2.70 -9.60 14.37
C LEU A 23 2.06 -9.41 12.99
N THR A 24 0.84 -8.84 12.94
CA THR A 24 0.14 -8.57 11.67
C THR A 24 0.44 -7.17 11.13
N PRO A 25 0.23 -6.90 9.83
CA PRO A 25 0.44 -5.57 9.28
C PRO A 25 -0.37 -4.46 9.99
N ALA A 26 -1.58 -4.74 10.49
CA ALA A 26 -2.34 -3.75 11.25
C ALA A 26 -1.71 -3.36 12.59
N GLU A 27 -0.92 -4.25 13.19
CA GLU A 27 -0.21 -4.02 14.46
C GLU A 27 1.23 -3.54 14.23
N ALA A 28 1.70 -3.57 12.99
CA ALA A 28 3.06 -3.28 12.62
C ALA A 28 3.35 -1.77 12.71
N GLY A 29 4.48 -1.43 13.35
CA GLY A 29 5.03 -0.07 13.30
C GLY A 29 5.66 0.26 11.94
N HIS A 30 6.05 1.51 11.77
CA HIS A 30 6.65 2.06 10.54
C HIS A 30 7.73 1.17 9.91
N GLU A 31 8.78 0.84 10.67
CA GLU A 31 9.92 0.05 10.17
C GLU A 31 9.51 -1.37 9.76
N MET A 32 8.59 -1.97 10.52
CA MET A 32 8.14 -3.33 10.22
C MET A 32 7.25 -3.36 8.98
N LEU A 33 6.35 -2.38 8.82
CA LEU A 33 5.55 -2.23 7.60
C LEU A 33 6.44 -2.04 6.37
N LEU A 34 7.48 -1.20 6.46
CA LEU A 34 8.45 -1.05 5.38
C LEU A 34 9.10 -2.39 5.02
N GLN A 35 9.59 -3.13 6.01
CA GLN A 35 10.20 -4.42 5.79
C GLN A 35 9.22 -5.41 5.14
N MET A 36 7.97 -5.46 5.61
CA MET A 36 6.93 -6.33 5.02
C MET A 36 6.65 -5.99 3.56
N ILE A 37 6.60 -4.70 3.22
CA ILE A 37 6.42 -4.25 1.84
C ILE A 37 7.61 -4.74 1.00
N GLU A 38 8.84 -4.45 1.42
CA GLU A 38 10.05 -4.85 0.69
C GLU A 38 10.16 -6.36 0.50
N ASP A 39 9.85 -7.13 1.55
CA ASP A 39 9.82 -8.59 1.50
C ASP A 39 8.82 -9.11 0.47
N HIS A 40 7.61 -8.52 0.40
CA HIS A 40 6.64 -8.91 -0.61
C HIS A 40 7.14 -8.67 -2.04
N PHE A 41 7.79 -7.53 -2.29
CA PHE A 41 8.38 -7.29 -3.61
C PHE A 41 9.61 -8.17 -3.89
N ALA A 42 10.42 -8.46 -2.88
CA ALA A 42 11.54 -9.40 -2.99
C ALA A 42 11.07 -10.84 -3.29
N GLU A 43 9.88 -11.20 -2.84
CA GLU A 43 9.18 -12.45 -3.20
C GLU A 43 8.57 -12.44 -4.60
N GLY A 44 8.65 -11.32 -5.32
CA GLY A 44 8.09 -11.16 -6.66
C GLY A 44 6.62 -10.73 -6.68
N LEU A 45 6.17 -9.94 -5.70
CA LEU A 45 4.85 -9.32 -5.77
C LEU A 45 4.75 -8.39 -6.99
N GLU A 46 3.89 -8.76 -7.93
CA GLU A 46 3.50 -7.91 -9.05
C GLU A 46 2.22 -7.13 -8.70
N THR A 47 2.23 -5.82 -8.95
CA THR A 47 1.11 -4.91 -8.67
C THR A 47 0.51 -4.38 -9.97
N LYS A 48 -0.72 -3.86 -9.90
CA LYS A 48 -1.42 -3.33 -11.08
C LYS A 48 -1.03 -1.88 -11.33
N VAL A 49 0.15 -1.67 -11.94
CA VAL A 49 0.64 -0.33 -12.29
C VAL A 49 -0.25 0.38 -13.32
N GLU A 50 -0.86 -0.38 -14.25
CA GLU A 50 -1.74 0.14 -15.30
C GLU A 50 -3.16 -0.44 -15.18
N PRO A 51 -4.21 0.30 -15.61
CA PRO A 51 -4.17 1.62 -16.26
C PRO A 51 -4.06 2.79 -15.27
N PHE A 52 -3.12 3.72 -15.46
CA PHE A 52 -2.99 4.90 -14.58
C PHE A 52 -4.26 5.76 -14.63
N PRO A 53 -4.90 6.11 -13.48
CA PRO A 53 -6.15 6.86 -13.46
C PRO A 53 -5.93 8.31 -13.91
N GLU A 54 -6.35 8.65 -15.13
CA GLU A 54 -6.24 10.01 -15.66
C GLU A 54 -7.37 10.92 -15.16
N THR A 55 -8.51 10.32 -14.77
CA THR A 55 -9.70 11.07 -14.30
C THR A 55 -9.95 10.87 -12.81
N ASP A 56 -10.59 11.87 -12.18
CA ASP A 56 -11.03 11.78 -10.78
C ASP A 56 -12.00 10.62 -10.55
N ARG A 57 -12.78 10.25 -11.59
CA ARG A 57 -13.71 9.12 -11.51
C ARG A 57 -12.99 7.79 -11.38
N GLU A 58 -11.92 7.58 -12.16
CA GLU A 58 -11.11 6.36 -12.08
C GLU A 58 -10.33 6.31 -10.76
N PHE A 59 -9.81 7.45 -10.32
CA PHE A 59 -9.16 7.56 -9.02
C PHE A 59 -10.12 7.22 -7.88
N GLY A 60 -11.33 7.80 -7.89
CA GLY A 60 -12.37 7.50 -6.91
C GLY A 60 -12.79 6.03 -6.90
N ALA A 61 -12.85 5.38 -8.06
CA ALA A 61 -13.14 3.95 -8.15
C ALA A 61 -12.05 3.09 -7.45
N LEU A 62 -10.78 3.45 -7.60
CA LEU A 62 -9.69 2.77 -6.89
C LEU A 62 -9.75 2.99 -5.38
N LEU A 63 -10.09 4.21 -4.95
CA LEU A 63 -10.32 4.48 -3.54
C LEU A 63 -11.47 3.63 -2.99
N ASP A 64 -12.58 3.50 -3.73
CA ASP A 64 -13.70 2.67 -3.34
C ASP A 64 -13.34 1.17 -3.27
N GLU A 65 -12.38 0.69 -4.08
CA GLU A 65 -11.81 -0.66 -3.94
C GLU A 65 -10.91 -0.81 -2.71
N LEU A 66 -10.17 0.23 -2.32
CA LEU A 66 -9.27 0.21 -1.16
C LEU A 66 -9.98 0.41 0.19
N ARG A 67 -11.04 1.22 0.22
CA ARG A 67 -11.83 1.54 1.43
C ARG A 67 -12.32 0.32 2.23
N PRO A 68 -12.84 -0.76 1.61
CA PRO A 68 -13.28 -1.92 2.37
C PRO A 68 -12.12 -2.77 2.90
N LEU A 69 -10.87 -2.51 2.51
CA LEU A 69 -9.72 -3.30 2.95
C LEU A 69 -9.22 -2.85 4.32
N SER A 70 -8.94 -3.81 5.21
CA SER A 70 -8.25 -3.50 6.47
C SER A 70 -6.77 -3.27 6.30
N ALA A 71 -6.14 -2.71 7.34
CA ALA A 71 -4.69 -2.59 7.43
C ALA A 71 -3.96 -3.93 7.36
N ASP A 72 -4.60 -5.05 7.73
CA ASP A 72 -4.01 -6.39 7.61
C ASP A 72 -3.89 -6.85 6.15
N GLN A 73 -4.72 -6.32 5.25
CA GLN A 73 -4.72 -6.62 3.81
C GLN A 73 -3.63 -5.83 3.06
N LEU A 74 -2.44 -5.74 3.64
CA LEU A 74 -1.30 -4.98 3.10
C LEU A 74 -1.02 -5.35 1.65
N ARG A 75 -0.90 -6.65 1.35
CA ARG A 75 -0.61 -7.13 0.00
C ARG A 75 -1.65 -6.70 -1.03
N GLU A 76 -2.94 -6.81 -0.70
CA GLU A 76 -4.02 -6.42 -1.60
C GLU A 76 -4.04 -4.91 -1.83
N LYS A 77 -3.82 -4.11 -0.77
CA LYS A 77 -3.66 -2.66 -0.88
C LYS A 77 -2.52 -2.29 -1.84
N LEU A 78 -1.36 -2.91 -1.72
CA LEU A 78 -0.20 -2.68 -2.61
C LEU A 78 -0.53 -3.03 -4.07
N VAL A 79 -1.25 -4.14 -4.30
CA VAL A 79 -1.64 -4.59 -5.64
C VAL A 79 -2.63 -3.64 -6.29
N ILE A 80 -3.68 -3.23 -5.58
CA ILE A 80 -4.74 -2.36 -6.11
C ILE A 80 -4.22 -0.94 -6.33
N SER A 81 -3.43 -0.42 -5.38
CA SER A 81 -2.78 0.88 -5.51
C SER A 81 -1.62 0.90 -6.50
N GLY A 82 -1.26 -0.24 -7.12
CA GLY A 82 -0.21 -0.30 -8.14
C GLY A 82 1.15 0.12 -7.59
N TRP A 83 1.49 -0.34 -6.40
CA TRP A 83 2.71 0.07 -5.70
C TRP A 83 3.97 -0.45 -6.40
N LEU A 84 5.03 0.36 -6.42
CA LEU A 84 6.25 0.08 -7.15
C LEU A 84 7.45 0.58 -6.33
N LEU A 85 8.48 -0.25 -6.15
CA LEU A 85 9.68 0.12 -5.39
C LEU A 85 10.72 0.91 -6.21
N GLN A 86 10.34 1.34 -7.40
CA GLN A 86 11.17 2.11 -8.33
C GLN A 86 10.33 3.24 -8.90
N PRO A 87 10.95 4.31 -9.43
CA PRO A 87 10.23 5.36 -10.14
C PRO A 87 9.50 4.82 -11.37
N TYR A 88 8.41 5.46 -11.76
CA TYR A 88 7.59 5.06 -12.91
C TYR A 88 7.58 6.11 -14.02
N GLY A 89 7.60 5.65 -15.28
CA GLY A 89 7.51 6.52 -16.47
C GLY A 89 8.82 7.19 -16.87
N GLU A 90 8.80 7.90 -18.00
CA GLU A 90 9.97 8.64 -18.52
C GLU A 90 10.36 9.82 -17.61
N ASP A 91 9.39 10.37 -16.88
CA ASP A 91 9.60 11.47 -15.93
C ASP A 91 10.11 11.02 -14.55
N GLU A 92 10.39 9.72 -14.38
CA GLU A 92 10.79 9.12 -13.10
C GLU A 92 9.89 9.54 -11.93
N MET A 93 8.58 9.38 -12.09
CA MET A 93 7.60 9.80 -11.09
C MET A 93 7.82 9.05 -9.77
N ARG A 94 7.92 9.81 -8.69
CA ARG A 94 8.29 9.33 -7.35
C ARG A 94 7.30 9.79 -6.29
N CYS A 95 7.14 9.00 -5.23
CA CYS A 95 6.36 9.36 -4.05
C CYS A 95 6.82 10.70 -3.48
N GLN A 96 8.12 11.03 -3.54
CA GLN A 96 8.62 12.35 -3.10
C GLN A 96 7.91 13.55 -3.75
N GLU A 97 7.44 13.39 -4.99
CA GLU A 97 6.75 14.43 -5.76
C GLU A 97 5.22 14.34 -5.62
N CYS A 98 4.71 13.34 -4.90
CA CYS A 98 3.29 13.14 -4.68
C CYS A 98 2.73 14.09 -3.62
N MET A 99 1.54 14.64 -3.86
CA MET A 99 0.82 15.50 -2.91
C MET A 99 0.55 14.81 -1.56
N TYR A 100 0.34 13.49 -1.54
CA TYR A 100 0.03 12.72 -0.32
C TYR A 100 1.27 12.26 0.46
N TYR A 101 2.48 12.52 -0.03
CA TYR A 101 3.69 11.99 0.59
C TYR A 101 4.27 12.97 1.63
N LEU A 102 4.37 12.49 2.87
CA LEU A 102 4.96 13.23 3.97
C LEU A 102 6.46 12.97 4.03
N VAL A 103 7.25 13.86 3.41
CA VAL A 103 8.72 13.76 3.31
C VAL A 103 9.41 13.54 4.67
N HIS A 104 8.98 14.25 5.72
CA HIS A 104 9.59 14.14 7.05
C HIS A 104 9.32 12.79 7.73
N LYS A 105 8.19 12.15 7.40
CA LYS A 105 7.77 10.88 8.00
C LYS A 105 8.00 9.68 7.08
N ARG A 106 8.34 9.89 5.81
CA ARG A 106 8.39 8.83 4.78
C ARG A 106 7.10 8.02 4.75
N TRP A 107 5.99 8.74 4.62
CA TRP A 107 4.65 8.19 4.83
C TRP A 107 3.67 8.67 3.75
N CYS A 108 2.78 7.79 3.30
CA CYS A 108 1.67 8.15 2.45
C CYS A 108 0.45 8.49 3.33
N ASP A 109 0.07 9.76 3.38
CA ASP A 109 -1.05 10.29 4.18
C ASP A 109 -2.41 10.05 3.51
N LEU A 110 -2.47 9.20 2.48
CA LEU A 110 -3.73 8.81 1.86
C LEU A 110 -4.49 7.89 2.82
N PRO A 111 -5.69 8.27 3.32
CA PRO A 111 -6.38 7.51 4.37
C PRO A 111 -6.65 6.04 4.01
N GLU A 112 -6.89 5.75 2.74
CA GLU A 112 -7.14 4.40 2.24
C GLU A 112 -5.89 3.51 2.30
N LEU A 113 -4.70 4.09 2.15
CA LEU A 113 -3.43 3.36 2.26
C LEU A 113 -2.90 3.45 3.68
N ASP A 114 -2.56 4.65 4.13
CA ASP A 114 -1.93 4.94 5.43
C ASP A 114 -0.73 4.00 5.68
N LEU A 115 0.24 4.05 4.75
CA LEU A 115 1.39 3.15 4.72
C LEU A 115 2.70 3.94 4.63
N PRO A 116 3.80 3.39 5.15
CA PRO A 116 5.11 3.98 4.96
C PRO A 116 5.57 3.81 3.52
N ALA A 117 6.26 4.81 2.99
CA ALA A 117 6.73 4.86 1.62
C ALA A 117 8.13 5.44 1.56
N LYS A 118 9.00 4.92 0.69
CA LYS A 118 10.30 5.54 0.41
C LYS A 118 10.13 6.62 -0.68
N PRO A 119 11.03 7.64 -0.72
CA PRO A 119 10.91 8.73 -1.67
C PRO A 119 10.96 8.25 -3.13
N GLU A 120 11.73 7.21 -3.43
CA GLU A 120 11.94 6.68 -4.79
C GLU A 120 10.84 5.72 -5.27
N TRP A 121 9.87 5.40 -4.41
CA TRP A 121 8.78 4.51 -4.77
C TRP A 121 7.73 5.23 -5.61
N TRP A 122 6.78 4.48 -6.14
CA TRP A 122 5.66 5.03 -6.90
C TRP A 122 4.39 4.22 -6.64
N CYS A 123 3.22 4.83 -6.83
CA CYS A 123 1.96 4.11 -6.84
C CYS A 123 1.04 4.68 -7.91
N ARG A 124 0.08 3.89 -8.36
CA ARG A 124 -0.94 4.28 -9.33
C ARG A 124 -1.85 5.42 -8.84
N LEU A 125 -1.90 5.65 -7.53
CA LEU A 125 -2.63 6.77 -6.91
C LEU A 125 -1.79 8.05 -6.80
N TRP A 126 -0.62 8.10 -7.44
CA TRP A 126 0.24 9.27 -7.47
C TRP A 126 -0.44 10.47 -8.13
N ARG A 127 -0.29 11.65 -7.50
CA ARG A 127 -0.87 12.94 -7.92
C ARG A 127 0.07 14.08 -7.56
N ILE A 128 0.08 15.15 -8.35
CA ILE A 128 0.81 16.40 -8.13
C ILE A 128 -0.16 17.58 -8.06
#